data_AF-A0A351GEL8-F1
#
_entry.id   AF-A0A351GEL8-F1
#
_cell.length_a   1.000
_cell.length_b   1.000
_cell.length_c   1.000
_cell.angle_alpha   90.00
_cell.angle_beta   90.00
_cell.angle_gamma   90.00
#
_symmetry.space_group_name_H-M   'P 1'
#
loop_
_entity.id
_entity.type
_entity.pdbx_description
1 polymer ?
#
loop_
_entity_poly.entity_id
_entity_poly.type
_entity_poly.pdbx_seq_one_letter_code
_entity_poly.pdbx_strand_id
1 'polypeptide(L)'
;MPRIKKKEHEKLSTSNIQHVADLLAADKPITKKEACAILAISYNTTRLAKILNDHAENLAYKEKRKSMNRGKAAAPYEIKEATMLYLKGENVTNIAKGLYRSAGFVKTILDKLGVPTKPSSVEERAEVAYLPENCVADTFEKGELAWSAKYHSIVEVQEEQTPRHIASHKGLGECDYESKYGSKVYSIYVKEQTENDFNIDGGYYAYSLAYDLGKLEHLKEHGIKLEAI
;
A
#
# COMPACT_ATOMS: atom_id res chain seq x y z
N MET A 1 -17.29 22.57 3.90
CA MET A 1 -18.18 22.50 5.08
C MET A 1 -17.45 21.81 6.24
N PRO A 2 -17.69 22.17 7.51
CA PRO A 2 -17.05 21.54 8.64
C PRO A 2 -17.48 20.06 8.78
N ARG A 3 -16.49 19.16 8.73
CA ARG A 3 -16.63 17.71 8.81
C ARG A 3 -17.36 17.31 10.09
N ILE A 4 -18.36 16.43 9.97
CA ILE A 4 -19.14 15.97 11.12
C ILE A 4 -18.24 15.18 12.06
N LYS A 5 -18.13 15.64 13.31
CA LYS A 5 -17.42 14.92 14.37
C LYS A 5 -18.26 13.73 14.82
N LYS A 6 -17.75 12.52 14.59
CA LYS A 6 -18.33 11.26 15.03
C LYS A 6 -18.04 11.07 16.52
N LYS A 7 -19.06 10.70 17.31
CA LYS A 7 -18.85 10.19 18.69
C LYS A 7 -18.63 8.69 18.66
N GLU A 8 -17.93 8.16 19.66
CA GLU A 8 -17.49 6.76 19.72
C GLU A 8 -18.65 5.75 19.56
N HIS A 9 -19.78 5.99 20.21
CA HIS A 9 -20.97 5.12 20.15
C HIS A 9 -21.78 5.21 18.85
N GLU A 10 -21.48 6.19 17.99
CA GLU A 10 -22.30 6.46 16.80
C GLU A 10 -21.91 5.56 15.64
N LYS A 11 -22.91 5.04 14.93
CA LYS A 11 -22.74 4.08 13.84
C LYS A 11 -22.61 4.77 12.48
N LEU A 12 -21.78 5.81 12.38
CA LEU A 12 -21.62 6.65 11.18
C LEU A 12 -20.63 6.09 10.14
N SER A 13 -20.64 4.78 9.87
CA SER A 13 -19.91 4.24 8.73
C SER A 13 -20.63 4.60 7.42
N THR A 14 -19.88 4.68 6.31
CA THR A 14 -20.46 4.92 4.97
C THR A 14 -21.58 3.92 4.65
N SER A 15 -21.40 2.64 5.02
CA SER A 15 -22.40 1.59 4.81
C SER A 15 -23.70 1.85 5.57
N ASN A 16 -23.61 2.27 6.84
CA ASN A 16 -24.79 2.51 7.67
C ASN A 16 -25.51 3.78 7.24
N ILE A 17 -24.77 4.82 6.85
CA ILE A 17 -25.37 6.06 6.33
C ILE A 17 -26.08 5.78 5.01
N GLN A 18 -25.47 4.99 4.11
CA GLN A 18 -26.14 4.56 2.88
C GLN A 18 -27.40 3.74 3.18
N HIS A 19 -27.32 2.75 4.09
CA HIS A 19 -28.48 1.95 4.47
C HIS A 19 -29.64 2.79 4.97
N VAL A 20 -29.37 3.80 5.81
CA VAL A 20 -30.40 4.73 6.30
C VAL A 20 -30.92 5.64 5.19
N ALA A 21 -30.07 6.08 4.27
CA ALA A 21 -30.50 6.83 3.09
C ALA A 21 -31.47 6.02 2.21
N ASP A 22 -31.16 4.74 1.97
CA ASP A 22 -31.98 3.83 1.19
C ASP A 22 -33.34 3.58 1.86
N LEU A 23 -33.34 3.33 3.18
CA LEU A 23 -34.58 3.14 3.95
C LEU A 23 -35.48 4.39 4.00
N LEU A 24 -34.90 5.59 3.91
CA LEU A 24 -35.65 6.85 3.85
C LEU A 24 -36.18 7.14 2.44
N ALA A 25 -35.57 6.57 1.40
CA ALA A 25 -35.96 6.74 0.01
C ALA A 25 -36.87 5.61 -0.52
N ALA A 26 -37.05 4.52 0.23
CA ALA A 26 -37.88 3.39 -0.13
C ALA A 26 -39.38 3.76 -0.27
N ASP A 27 -40.16 2.94 -0.99
CA ASP A 27 -41.61 3.16 -1.17
C ASP A 27 -42.39 3.23 0.15
N LYS A 28 -41.87 2.56 1.19
CA LYS A 28 -42.34 2.66 2.58
C LYS A 28 -41.19 3.19 3.45
N PRO A 29 -41.00 4.52 3.51
CA PRO A 29 -39.90 5.11 4.26
C PRO A 29 -39.99 4.83 5.75
N ILE A 30 -38.83 4.61 6.37
CA ILE A 30 -38.73 4.66 7.84
C ILE A 30 -38.93 6.10 8.34
N THR A 31 -39.28 6.24 9.61
CA THR A 31 -39.34 7.56 10.25
C THR A 31 -37.94 8.11 10.50
N LYS A 32 -37.82 9.45 10.58
CA LYS A 32 -36.56 10.10 10.99
C LYS A 32 -36.10 9.69 12.39
N LYS A 33 -37.02 9.25 13.25
CA LYS A 33 -36.72 8.74 14.60
C LYS A 33 -36.03 7.38 14.52
N GLU A 34 -36.54 6.48 13.70
CA GLU A 34 -35.91 5.18 13.44
C GLU A 34 -34.56 5.34 12.75
N ALA A 35 -34.45 6.25 11.77
CA ALA A 35 -33.19 6.56 11.12
C ALA A 35 -32.10 7.01 12.12
N CYS A 36 -32.44 7.92 13.04
CA CYS A 36 -31.53 8.33 14.11
C CYS A 36 -31.15 7.18 15.04
N ALA A 37 -32.10 6.28 15.36
CA ALA A 37 -31.85 5.11 16.19
C ALA A 37 -30.87 4.12 15.54
N ILE A 38 -31.01 3.85 14.23
CA ILE A 38 -30.10 2.97 13.47
C ILE A 38 -28.66 3.51 13.51
N LEU A 39 -28.49 4.83 13.34
CA LEU A 39 -27.18 5.49 13.41
C LEU A 39 -26.65 5.68 14.84
N ALA A 40 -27.42 5.27 15.86
CA ALA A 40 -27.13 5.50 17.28
C ALA A 40 -26.84 6.99 17.58
N ILE A 41 -27.59 7.90 16.95
CA ILE A 41 -27.54 9.34 17.23
C ILE A 41 -28.79 9.77 17.98
N SER A 42 -28.69 10.88 18.73
CA SER A 42 -29.88 11.52 19.32
C SER A 42 -30.87 11.92 18.22
N TYR A 43 -32.17 11.91 18.55
CA TYR A 43 -33.21 12.35 17.62
C TYR A 43 -33.09 13.85 17.34
N ASN A 44 -32.29 14.17 16.31
CA ASN A 44 -32.01 15.52 15.84
C ASN A 44 -32.08 15.50 14.31
N THR A 45 -33.18 16.02 13.78
CA THR A 45 -33.48 15.99 12.34
C THR A 45 -32.51 16.84 11.52
N THR A 46 -32.03 17.96 12.05
CA THR A 46 -31.02 18.82 11.40
C THR A 46 -29.69 18.10 11.27
N ARG A 47 -29.27 17.40 12.33
CA ARG A 47 -28.03 16.62 12.32
C ARG A 47 -28.12 15.45 11.36
N LEU A 48 -29.23 14.71 11.38
CA LEU A 48 -29.49 13.62 10.44
C LEU A 48 -29.43 14.12 8.99
N ALA A 49 -30.11 15.23 8.68
CA ALA A 49 -30.09 15.83 7.35
C ALA A 49 -28.66 16.22 6.94
N LYS A 50 -27.88 16.82 7.84
CA LYS A 50 -26.48 17.14 7.58
C LYS A 50 -25.64 15.89 7.27
N ILE A 51 -25.79 14.81 8.03
CA ILE A 51 -25.08 13.54 7.80
C ILE A 51 -25.41 12.97 6.41
N LEU A 52 -26.69 12.96 6.04
CA LEU A 52 -27.14 12.43 4.76
C LEU A 52 -26.68 13.31 3.59
N ASN A 53 -26.76 14.63 3.73
CA ASN A 53 -26.30 15.58 2.71
C ASN A 53 -24.79 15.49 2.51
N ASP A 54 -23.99 15.52 3.58
CA ASP A 54 -22.54 15.34 3.50
C ASP A 54 -22.19 14.01 2.81
N HIS A 55 -22.94 12.93 3.07
CA HIS A 55 -22.73 11.64 2.42
C HIS A 55 -23.06 11.67 0.93
N ALA A 56 -24.22 12.23 0.55
CA ALA A 56 -24.64 12.38 -0.83
C ALA A 56 -23.66 13.26 -1.64
N GLU A 57 -23.20 14.37 -1.07
CA GLU A 57 -22.19 15.24 -1.67
C GLU A 57 -20.87 14.49 -1.91
N ASN A 58 -20.42 13.69 -0.95
CA ASN A 58 -19.22 12.88 -1.08
C ASN A 58 -19.34 11.81 -2.17
N LEU A 59 -20.50 11.16 -2.30
CA LEU A 59 -20.78 10.21 -3.37
C LEU A 59 -20.78 10.89 -4.74
N ALA A 60 -21.53 11.99 -4.88
CA ALA A 60 -21.61 12.75 -6.12
C ALA A 60 -20.23 13.28 -6.54
N TYR A 61 -19.41 13.73 -5.58
CA TYR A 61 -18.02 14.13 -5.84
C TYR A 61 -17.17 12.97 -6.36
N LYS A 62 -17.24 11.80 -5.71
CA LYS A 62 -16.52 10.59 -6.15
C LYS A 62 -16.94 10.16 -7.55
N GLU A 63 -18.24 10.14 -7.84
CA GLU A 63 -18.77 9.78 -9.16
C GLU A 63 -18.36 10.79 -10.22
N LYS A 64 -18.39 12.09 -9.91
CA LYS A 64 -17.91 13.15 -10.80
C LYS A 64 -16.43 12.95 -11.14
N ARG A 65 -15.57 12.72 -10.14
CA ARG A 65 -14.14 12.44 -10.35
C ARG A 65 -13.92 11.18 -11.20
N LYS A 66 -14.60 10.08 -10.87
CA LYS A 66 -14.54 8.83 -11.64
C LYS A 66 -15.00 9.02 -13.09
N SER A 67 -16.09 9.75 -13.30
CA SER A 67 -16.62 10.04 -14.63
C SER A 67 -15.65 10.89 -15.46
N MET A 68 -15.02 11.90 -14.83
CA MET A 68 -13.99 12.72 -15.49
C MET A 68 -12.72 11.93 -15.83
N ASN A 69 -12.39 10.89 -15.06
CA ASN A 69 -11.20 10.06 -15.26
C ASN A 69 -11.48 8.85 -16.17
N ARG A 70 -12.74 8.49 -16.40
CA ARG A 70 -13.15 7.35 -17.21
C ARG A 70 -12.63 7.47 -18.64
N GLY A 71 -12.02 6.41 -19.15
CA GLY A 71 -11.45 6.36 -20.51
C GLY A 71 -10.15 7.15 -20.69
N LYS A 72 -9.68 7.90 -19.69
CA LYS A 72 -8.41 8.63 -19.77
C LYS A 72 -7.25 7.71 -19.41
N ALA A 73 -6.14 7.86 -20.12
CA ALA A 73 -4.87 7.24 -19.77
C ALA A 73 -4.40 7.69 -18.37
N ALA A 74 -3.39 6.98 -17.83
CA ALA A 74 -2.77 7.35 -16.57
C ALA A 74 -2.01 8.68 -16.74
N ALA A 75 -2.34 9.65 -15.90
CA ALA A 75 -1.57 10.89 -15.85
C ALA A 75 -0.20 10.61 -15.16
N PRO A 76 0.87 11.35 -15.48
CA PRO A 76 2.18 11.13 -14.89
C PRO A 76 2.19 11.17 -13.35
N TYR A 77 1.36 12.04 -12.76
CA TYR A 77 1.24 12.11 -11.30
C TYR A 77 0.57 10.86 -10.71
N GLU A 78 -0.42 10.27 -11.39
CA GLU A 78 -1.11 9.05 -10.93
C GLU A 78 -0.14 7.87 -10.93
N ILE A 79 0.73 7.80 -11.95
CA ILE A 79 1.78 6.77 -12.05
C ILE A 79 2.73 6.88 -10.86
N LYS A 80 3.27 8.09 -10.64
CA LYS A 80 4.20 8.34 -9.54
C LYS A 80 3.57 8.07 -8.17
N GLU A 81 2.37 8.61 -7.94
CA GLU A 81 1.67 8.48 -6.66
C GLU A 81 1.27 7.02 -6.39
N ALA A 82 0.75 6.30 -7.38
CA ALA A 82 0.41 4.90 -7.25
C ALA A 82 1.63 4.05 -6.89
N THR A 83 2.75 4.22 -7.60
CA THR A 83 3.96 3.44 -7.33
C THR A 83 4.57 3.80 -5.98
N MET A 84 4.67 5.09 -5.66
CA MET A 84 5.20 5.52 -4.35
C MET A 84 4.37 4.96 -3.20
N LEU A 85 3.04 5.11 -3.23
CA LEU A 85 2.18 4.59 -2.17
C LEU A 85 2.26 3.07 -2.07
N TYR A 86 2.38 2.38 -3.21
CA TYR A 86 2.49 0.93 -3.23
C TYR A 86 3.80 0.44 -2.60
N LEU A 87 4.95 1.04 -2.96
CA LEU A 87 6.25 0.73 -2.34
C LEU A 87 6.30 1.13 -0.86
N LYS A 88 5.54 2.18 -0.52
CA LYS A 88 4.95 2.46 0.81
C LYS A 88 4.65 1.20 1.61
N GLY A 89 3.83 0.35 1.00
CA GLY A 89 3.08 -0.73 1.65
C GLY A 89 1.55 -0.49 1.62
N GLU A 90 1.07 0.61 1.04
CA GLU A 90 -0.37 0.87 0.93
C GLU A 90 -1.07 -0.15 0.02
N ASN A 91 -2.29 -0.53 0.38
CA ASN A 91 -3.07 -1.49 -0.39
C ASN A 91 -3.54 -0.89 -1.73
N VAL A 92 -3.41 -1.64 -2.81
CA VAL A 92 -3.89 -1.25 -4.16
C VAL A 92 -5.33 -0.73 -4.17
N THR A 93 -6.20 -1.31 -3.33
CA THR A 93 -7.60 -0.88 -3.20
C THR A 93 -7.73 0.52 -2.61
N ASN A 94 -6.88 0.87 -1.63
CA ASN A 94 -6.86 2.18 -1.00
C ASN A 94 -6.24 3.23 -1.93
N ILE A 95 -5.14 2.88 -2.61
CA ILE A 95 -4.52 3.71 -3.66
C ILE A 95 -5.57 4.05 -4.73
N ALA A 96 -6.29 3.04 -5.24
CA ALA A 96 -7.32 3.23 -6.25
C ALA A 96 -8.46 4.14 -5.78
N LYS A 97 -8.90 4.01 -4.52
CA LYS A 97 -9.89 4.90 -3.91
C LYS A 97 -9.39 6.35 -3.85
N GLY A 98 -8.13 6.57 -3.46
CA GLY A 98 -7.51 7.90 -3.39
C GLY A 98 -7.40 8.57 -4.76
N LEU A 99 -7.03 7.79 -5.79
CA LEU A 99 -6.90 8.28 -7.17
C LEU A 99 -8.22 8.36 -7.94
N TYR A 100 -9.34 7.92 -7.36
CA TYR A 100 -10.63 7.80 -8.05
C TYR A 100 -10.54 6.94 -9.33
N ARG A 101 -9.72 5.89 -9.28
CA ARG A 101 -9.50 4.90 -10.35
C ARG A 101 -9.96 3.51 -9.89
N SER A 102 -10.02 2.55 -10.81
CA SER A 102 -10.28 1.15 -10.45
C SER A 102 -9.01 0.47 -9.92
N ALA A 103 -9.15 -0.56 -9.08
CA ALA A 103 -8.00 -1.32 -8.60
C ALA A 103 -7.22 -1.99 -9.75
N GLY A 104 -7.93 -2.49 -10.77
CA GLY A 104 -7.30 -3.06 -11.97
C GLY A 104 -6.48 -2.03 -12.76
N PHE A 105 -6.90 -0.76 -12.78
CA PHE A 105 -6.13 0.32 -13.42
C PHE A 105 -4.80 0.56 -12.69
N VAL A 106 -4.81 0.58 -11.36
CA VAL A 106 -3.59 0.70 -10.56
C VAL A 106 -2.67 -0.51 -10.76
N LYS A 107 -3.21 -1.74 -10.76
CA LYS A 107 -2.42 -2.95 -11.08
C LYS A 107 -1.76 -2.84 -12.45
N THR A 108 -2.51 -2.43 -13.46
CA THR A 108 -1.97 -2.23 -14.82
C THR A 108 -0.84 -1.21 -14.86
N ILE A 109 -0.86 -0.17 -14.03
CA ILE A 109 0.25 0.78 -13.90
C ILE A 109 1.48 0.08 -13.33
N LEU A 110 1.32 -0.64 -12.22
CA LEU A 110 2.41 -1.35 -11.54
C LEU A 110 3.04 -2.41 -12.46
N ASP A 111 2.21 -3.19 -13.15
CA ASP A 111 2.64 -4.24 -14.08
C ASP A 111 3.43 -3.65 -15.26
N LYS A 112 2.98 -2.52 -15.82
CA LYS A 112 3.67 -1.84 -16.94
C LYS A 112 5.02 -1.25 -16.54
N LEU A 113 5.14 -0.81 -15.31
CA LEU A 113 6.41 -0.32 -14.75
C LEU A 113 7.32 -1.48 -14.31
N GLY A 114 6.79 -2.70 -14.25
CA GLY A 114 7.50 -3.86 -13.71
C GLY A 114 7.80 -3.71 -12.22
N VAL A 115 6.86 -3.13 -11.45
CA VAL A 115 6.95 -3.08 -9.99
C VAL A 115 6.66 -4.47 -9.43
N PRO A 116 7.50 -5.04 -8.57
CA PRO A 116 7.27 -6.36 -7.98
C PRO A 116 5.94 -6.41 -7.22
N THR A 117 5.18 -7.49 -7.39
CA THR A 117 3.84 -7.60 -6.80
C THR A 117 3.84 -8.45 -5.53
N LYS A 118 3.25 -7.91 -4.46
CA LYS A 118 2.91 -8.65 -3.25
C LYS A 118 1.76 -9.62 -3.50
N PRO A 119 1.93 -10.93 -3.22
CA PRO A 119 0.87 -11.92 -3.35
C PRO A 119 -0.34 -11.61 -2.46
N SER A 120 -1.52 -12.05 -2.90
CA SER A 120 -2.77 -11.75 -2.19
C SER A 120 -3.05 -12.71 -1.04
N SER A 121 -2.70 -13.99 -1.18
CA SER A 121 -2.95 -15.02 -0.17
C SER A 121 -1.84 -15.09 0.87
N VAL A 122 -2.12 -15.70 2.02
CA VAL A 122 -1.12 -15.87 3.08
C VAL A 122 -0.15 -16.99 2.71
N GLU A 123 -0.65 -18.01 2.03
CA GLU A 123 0.07 -19.17 1.54
C GLU A 123 1.11 -18.76 0.49
N GLU A 124 0.74 -17.96 -0.51
CA GLU A 124 1.67 -17.46 -1.52
C GLU A 124 2.72 -16.52 -0.92
N ARG A 125 2.40 -15.83 0.18
CA ARG A 125 3.37 -14.97 0.89
C ARG A 125 4.40 -15.75 1.67
N ALA A 126 4.15 -17.03 1.97
CA ALA A 126 5.15 -17.90 2.58
C ALA A 126 6.23 -18.32 1.57
N GLU A 127 5.91 -18.23 0.27
CA GLU A 127 6.82 -18.52 -0.83
C GLU A 127 7.54 -17.26 -1.33
N VAL A 128 8.65 -17.46 -2.03
CA VAL A 128 9.40 -16.39 -2.68
C VAL A 128 8.68 -16.04 -3.98
N ALA A 129 8.29 -14.76 -4.14
CA ALA A 129 7.62 -14.31 -5.35
C ALA A 129 8.56 -14.20 -6.54
N TYR A 130 8.02 -14.35 -7.75
CA TYR A 130 8.76 -14.04 -8.96
C TYR A 130 9.01 -12.54 -9.08
N LEU A 131 10.26 -12.18 -9.35
CA LEU A 131 10.65 -10.81 -9.67
C LEU A 131 10.39 -10.53 -11.16
N PRO A 132 9.87 -9.33 -11.50
CA PRO A 132 9.86 -8.84 -12.87
C PRO A 132 11.28 -8.78 -13.45
N GLU A 133 11.43 -9.04 -14.75
CA GLU A 133 12.75 -9.11 -15.42
C GLU A 133 13.57 -7.82 -15.26
N ASN A 134 12.91 -6.66 -15.30
CA ASN A 134 13.50 -5.34 -15.10
C ASN A 134 14.00 -5.09 -13.67
N CYS A 135 13.65 -5.95 -12.72
CA CYS A 135 14.14 -5.90 -11.35
C CYS A 135 15.31 -6.87 -11.10
N VAL A 136 15.57 -7.82 -11.99
CA VAL A 136 16.62 -8.83 -11.75
C VAL A 136 17.99 -8.18 -11.84
N ALA A 137 18.82 -8.39 -10.81
CA ALA A 137 20.19 -7.90 -10.76
C ALA A 137 21.09 -8.86 -9.96
N ASP A 138 22.36 -8.94 -10.34
CA ASP A 138 23.33 -9.81 -9.67
C ASP A 138 24.04 -9.13 -8.49
N THR A 139 24.04 -7.79 -8.47
CA THR A 139 24.81 -6.98 -7.53
C THR A 139 24.03 -5.79 -7.02
N PHE A 140 24.21 -5.48 -5.73
CA PHE A 140 23.58 -4.36 -5.04
C PHE A 140 24.61 -3.54 -4.28
N GLU A 141 24.35 -2.24 -4.14
CA GLU A 141 25.21 -1.33 -3.38
C GLU A 141 24.75 -1.16 -1.92
N LYS A 142 25.69 -0.89 -1.01
CA LYS A 142 25.36 -0.58 0.39
C LYS A 142 24.55 0.71 0.48
N GLY A 143 23.44 0.67 1.19
CA GLY A 143 22.47 1.75 1.34
C GLY A 143 21.44 1.83 0.20
N GLU A 144 21.50 0.93 -0.79
CA GLU A 144 20.51 0.88 -1.86
C GLU A 144 19.17 0.33 -1.36
N LEU A 145 18.06 0.92 -1.82
CA LEU A 145 16.72 0.38 -1.60
C LEU A 145 16.36 -0.63 -2.69
N ALA A 146 16.08 -1.86 -2.26
CA ALA A 146 15.67 -2.97 -3.11
C ALA A 146 14.30 -3.51 -2.66
N TRP A 147 13.68 -4.34 -3.50
CA TRP A 147 12.51 -5.13 -3.12
C TRP A 147 12.94 -6.54 -2.71
N SER A 148 12.44 -7.07 -1.60
CA SER A 148 12.65 -8.49 -1.28
C SER A 148 11.48 -9.34 -1.77
N ALA A 149 11.78 -10.32 -2.63
CA ALA A 149 10.81 -11.31 -3.10
C ALA A 149 10.31 -12.26 -1.99
N LYS A 150 11.11 -12.43 -0.93
CA LYS A 150 10.77 -13.28 0.21
C LYS A 150 9.90 -12.56 1.23
N TYR A 151 10.21 -11.30 1.53
CA TYR A 151 9.49 -10.51 2.53
C TYR A 151 8.34 -9.68 1.95
N HIS A 152 8.28 -9.56 0.61
CA HIS A 152 7.29 -8.79 -0.12
C HIS A 152 7.20 -7.33 0.34
N SER A 153 8.37 -6.73 0.55
CA SER A 153 8.54 -5.37 1.06
C SER A 153 9.85 -4.73 0.57
N ILE A 154 9.94 -3.41 0.77
CA ILE A 154 11.17 -2.65 0.55
C ILE A 154 12.18 -2.97 1.65
N VAL A 155 13.42 -3.16 1.22
CA VAL A 155 14.56 -3.45 2.08
C VAL A 155 15.72 -2.50 1.76
N GLU A 156 16.48 -2.14 2.78
CA GLU A 156 17.74 -1.43 2.59
C GLU A 156 18.90 -2.43 2.60
N VAL A 157 19.69 -2.45 1.54
CA VAL A 157 20.85 -3.31 1.42
C VAL A 157 21.95 -2.78 2.33
N GLN A 158 22.47 -3.63 3.20
CA GLN A 158 23.55 -3.29 4.13
C GLN A 158 24.88 -3.78 3.56
N GLU A 159 25.42 -4.90 4.05
CA GLU A 159 26.75 -5.37 3.66
C GLU A 159 26.70 -6.70 2.93
N GLU A 160 27.51 -6.80 1.87
CA GLU A 160 27.76 -8.04 1.14
C GLU A 160 28.54 -9.03 2.03
N GLN A 161 28.03 -10.25 2.14
CA GLN A 161 28.59 -11.32 2.95
C GLN A 161 29.72 -12.03 2.22
N THR A 162 30.81 -11.31 1.96
CA THR A 162 32.03 -11.90 1.39
C THR A 162 32.75 -12.78 2.44
N PRO A 163 33.54 -13.79 2.02
CA PRO A 163 34.32 -14.61 2.96
C PRO A 163 35.22 -13.78 3.89
N ARG A 164 35.77 -12.67 3.36
CA ARG A 164 36.58 -11.72 4.14
C ARG A 164 35.76 -10.98 5.20
N HIS A 165 34.54 -10.55 4.85
CA HIS A 165 33.63 -9.88 5.77
C HIS A 165 33.20 -10.83 6.90
N ILE A 166 32.86 -12.08 6.57
CA ILE A 166 32.49 -13.12 7.54
C ILE A 166 33.64 -13.40 8.51
N ALA A 167 34.87 -13.57 8.00
CA ALA A 167 36.04 -13.80 8.84
C ALA A 167 36.37 -12.64 9.79
N SER A 168 36.02 -11.40 9.43
CA SER A 168 36.23 -10.22 10.28
C SER A 168 35.21 -10.04 11.41
N HIS A 169 34.06 -10.72 11.35
CA HIS A 169 32.98 -10.57 12.32
C HIS A 169 32.80 -11.83 13.17
N LYS A 170 33.10 -11.72 14.47
CA LYS A 170 32.89 -12.81 15.42
C LYS A 170 31.41 -13.22 15.47
N GLY A 171 31.14 -14.50 15.27
CA GLY A 171 29.81 -15.09 15.40
C GLY A 171 29.12 -15.44 14.09
N LEU A 172 29.66 -15.04 12.94
CA LEU A 172 29.21 -15.53 11.64
C LEU A 172 29.91 -16.86 11.31
N GLY A 173 29.16 -17.83 10.79
CA GLY A 173 29.73 -19.09 10.32
C GLY A 173 30.50 -18.87 9.02
N GLU A 174 31.73 -19.37 8.94
CA GLU A 174 32.53 -19.34 7.71
C GLU A 174 31.80 -20.10 6.60
N CYS A 175 31.24 -19.35 5.64
CA CYS A 175 30.55 -19.91 4.49
C CYS A 175 30.81 -19.04 3.27
N ASP A 176 31.32 -19.65 2.21
CA ASP A 176 31.37 -19.01 0.90
C ASP A 176 30.01 -19.22 0.19
N TYR A 177 29.19 -18.18 0.23
CA TYR A 177 27.83 -18.21 -0.30
C TYR A 177 27.80 -18.32 -1.84
N GLU A 178 28.76 -17.74 -2.54
CA GLU A 178 28.82 -17.83 -4.01
C GLU A 178 29.10 -19.27 -4.44
N SER A 179 30.07 -19.94 -3.80
CA SER A 179 30.36 -21.35 -4.08
C SER A 179 29.21 -22.30 -3.73
N LYS A 180 28.43 -21.98 -2.68
CA LYS A 180 27.36 -22.84 -2.18
C LYS A 180 26.02 -22.66 -2.92
N TYR A 181 25.66 -21.42 -3.23
CA TYR A 181 24.35 -21.05 -3.77
C TYR A 181 24.42 -20.47 -5.18
N GLY A 182 25.61 -20.25 -5.73
CA GLY A 182 25.80 -19.62 -7.04
C GLY A 182 25.43 -18.14 -7.06
N SER A 183 25.28 -17.50 -5.90
CA SER A 183 24.82 -16.13 -5.77
C SER A 183 25.39 -15.46 -4.54
N LYS A 184 25.55 -14.13 -4.63
CA LYS A 184 25.91 -13.26 -3.52
C LYS A 184 24.81 -13.21 -2.47
N VAL A 185 25.20 -13.01 -1.22
CA VAL A 185 24.30 -12.79 -0.08
C VAL A 185 24.55 -11.41 0.50
N TYR A 186 23.47 -10.72 0.79
CA TYR A 186 23.48 -9.40 1.40
C TYR A 186 22.79 -9.45 2.75
N SER A 187 23.37 -8.76 3.74
CA SER A 187 22.63 -8.34 4.91
C SER A 187 21.66 -7.24 4.49
N ILE A 188 20.42 -7.35 4.91
CA ILE A 188 19.34 -6.42 4.55
C ILE A 188 18.59 -5.98 5.80
N TYR A 189 18.09 -4.75 5.76
CA TYR A 189 17.15 -4.25 6.76
C TYR A 189 15.76 -4.19 6.15
N VAL A 190 14.85 -5.02 6.67
CA VAL A 190 13.47 -5.11 6.19
C VAL A 190 12.66 -4.02 6.89
N LYS A 191 12.17 -3.05 6.11
CA LYS A 191 11.33 -1.97 6.63
C LYS A 191 9.93 -2.50 6.88
N GLU A 192 9.41 -2.32 8.08
CA GLU A 192 8.02 -2.61 8.42
C GLU A 192 7.22 -1.31 8.52
N GLN A 193 6.01 -1.31 7.95
CA GLN A 193 5.07 -0.25 8.22
C GLN A 193 4.52 -0.42 9.64
N THR A 194 5.05 0.36 10.57
CA THR A 194 4.46 0.51 11.90
C THR A 194 3.46 1.66 11.90
N GLU A 195 2.18 1.36 12.17
CA GLU A 195 1.16 2.37 12.51
C GLU A 195 1.40 2.91 13.93
N ASN A 196 2.56 3.52 14.18
CA ASN A 196 2.90 4.10 15.47
C ASN A 196 2.91 5.62 15.37
N ASP A 197 2.24 6.30 16.31
CA ASP A 197 2.14 7.77 16.40
C ASP A 197 3.50 8.49 16.45
N PHE A 198 4.58 7.74 16.68
CA PHE A 198 5.94 8.25 16.83
C PHE A 198 6.75 8.30 15.52
N ASN A 199 6.22 7.85 14.37
CA ASN A 199 6.97 7.77 13.09
C ASN A 199 8.36 7.14 13.25
N ILE A 200 8.49 6.14 14.13
CA ILE A 200 9.71 5.34 14.23
C ILE A 200 9.53 4.22 13.20
N ASP A 201 10.34 4.24 12.15
CA ASP A 201 10.39 3.17 11.16
C ASP A 201 10.84 1.88 11.87
N GLY A 202 9.89 0.96 12.04
CA GLY A 202 10.16 -0.37 12.55
C GLY A 202 10.81 -1.25 11.48
N GLY A 203 11.42 -2.35 11.91
CA GLY A 203 12.03 -3.31 11.00
C GLY A 203 12.98 -4.26 11.70
N TYR A 204 13.52 -5.18 10.93
CA TYR A 204 14.47 -6.18 11.42
C TYR A 204 15.55 -6.48 10.39
N TYR A 205 16.70 -6.95 10.88
CA TYR A 205 17.79 -7.41 10.04
C TYR A 205 17.54 -8.83 9.57
N ALA A 206 17.83 -9.08 8.29
CA ALA A 206 17.76 -10.38 7.67
C ALA A 206 18.91 -10.56 6.67
N TYR A 207 19.02 -11.75 6.10
CA TYR A 207 19.93 -12.04 4.99
C TYR A 207 19.11 -12.50 3.78
N SER A 208 19.49 -12.03 2.60
CA SER A 208 18.85 -12.40 1.34
C SER A 208 19.89 -12.66 0.27
N LEU A 209 19.59 -13.61 -0.62
CA LEU A 209 20.37 -13.85 -1.82
C LEU A 209 20.06 -12.76 -2.86
N ALA A 210 21.05 -12.44 -3.71
CA ALA A 210 20.92 -11.42 -4.75
C ALA A 210 19.73 -11.69 -5.68
N TYR A 211 19.53 -12.95 -6.09
CA TYR A 211 18.42 -13.33 -6.97
C TYR A 211 17.03 -13.22 -6.32
N ASP A 212 16.95 -13.13 -4.98
CA ASP A 212 15.70 -12.89 -4.24
C ASP A 212 15.46 -11.39 -4.01
N LEU A 213 16.39 -10.53 -4.45
CA LEU A 213 16.30 -9.08 -4.36
C LEU A 213 16.01 -8.48 -5.75
N GLY A 214 15.08 -7.53 -5.78
CA GLY A 214 14.69 -6.79 -6.97
C GLY A 214 15.25 -5.38 -6.95
N LYS A 215 16.06 -5.02 -7.95
CA LYS A 215 16.58 -3.67 -8.14
C LYS A 215 15.49 -2.72 -8.66
N LEU A 216 15.38 -1.55 -8.04
CA LEU A 216 14.30 -0.59 -8.33
C LEU A 216 14.77 0.60 -9.17
N GLU A 217 15.96 0.54 -9.76
CA GLU A 217 16.56 1.66 -10.51
C GLU A 217 15.74 2.10 -11.71
N HIS A 218 15.12 1.17 -12.44
CA HIS A 218 14.27 1.47 -13.60
C HIS A 218 13.11 2.43 -13.22
N LEU A 219 12.67 2.44 -11.96
CA LEU A 219 11.63 3.37 -11.48
C LEU A 219 12.10 4.83 -11.46
N LYS A 220 13.42 5.08 -11.31
CA LYS A 220 13.99 6.44 -11.32
C LYS A 220 13.76 7.12 -12.68
N GLU A 221 13.77 6.37 -13.78
CA GLU A 221 13.48 6.85 -15.13
C GLU A 221 12.06 7.42 -15.24
N HIS A 222 11.13 6.91 -14.43
CA HIS A 222 9.74 7.37 -14.35
C HIS A 222 9.54 8.50 -13.31
N GLY A 223 10.61 9.07 -12.78
CA GLY A 223 10.57 10.21 -11.83
C GLY A 223 10.17 9.83 -10.40
N ILE A 224 10.29 8.54 -10.05
CA ILE A 224 10.05 7.99 -8.72
C ILE A 224 11.31 8.19 -7.88
N LYS A 225 11.15 8.78 -6.68
CA LYS A 225 12.27 9.05 -5.77
C LYS A 225 12.29 7.99 -4.69
N LEU A 226 13.20 7.03 -4.82
CA LEU A 226 13.32 5.91 -3.87
C LEU A 226 13.71 6.39 -2.47
N GLU A 227 14.54 7.44 -2.36
CA GLU A 227 14.95 8.04 -1.07
C GLU A 227 13.79 8.57 -0.22
N ALA A 228 12.63 8.83 -0.84
CA ALA A 228 11.44 9.33 -0.15
C ALA A 228 10.49 8.22 0.32
N ILE A 229 10.93 6.95 0.21
CA ILE A 229 10.18 5.73 0.55
C ILE A 229 10.47 5.29 1.98
#